data_AF-A0A534PJN7-F1
#
_entry.id   AF-A0A534PJN7-F1
#
_cell.length_a   1.000
_cell.length_b   1.000
_cell.length_c   1.000
_cell.angle_alpha   90.00
_cell.angle_beta   90.00
_cell.angle_gamma   90.00
#
_symmetry.space_group_name_H-M   'P 1'
#
loop_
_entity.id
_entity.type
_entity.pdbx_description
1 polymer ?
#
loop_
_entity_poly.entity_id
_entity_poly.type
_entity_poly.pdbx_seq_one_letter_code
_entity_poly.pdbx_strand_id
1 'polypeptide(L)'
;MMPALHVNYKAVLLAAGAALVVGAPEWMKPQSVNPWEVLGELARSLLIAYVFARFFVRSRIADWKGAFVLAGTVWFAFQATILLGSLLHEQMPFAAYALRAGYALVSALVIVAVLGAWQFRQRPDESVASRASGPTRETGALARAEPGINIKAVALAAVAAIVVGALWYSPLLFGAAWAELNPSAGAGGAKVPPAAVLGELVRSGIVAYALARFAARFRISDWKGTVLLGGWVWLGFHATLILFSVIHQDMPLKLYAIHAGHGLANELVITAILGAWRRKA
;
A
#
# COMPACT_ATOMS: atom_id res chain seq x y z
N MET A 1 -13.10 25.31 -17.11
CA MET A 1 -13.53 23.93 -16.81
C MET A 1 -12.29 23.05 -16.90
N MET A 2 -11.73 22.56 -15.79
CA MET A 2 -10.52 21.71 -15.87
C MET A 2 -10.88 20.38 -16.52
N PRO A 3 -10.10 19.86 -17.49
CA PRO A 3 -10.32 18.53 -18.01
C PRO A 3 -10.25 17.55 -16.83
N ALA A 4 -11.24 16.66 -16.73
CA ALA A 4 -11.24 15.64 -15.71
C ALA A 4 -9.95 14.82 -15.84
N LEU A 5 -9.13 14.80 -14.79
CA LEU A 5 -7.96 13.94 -14.72
C LEU A 5 -8.47 12.50 -14.68
N HIS A 6 -8.27 11.78 -15.78
CA HIS A 6 -8.53 10.35 -15.86
C HIS A 6 -7.22 9.58 -15.80
N VAL A 7 -7.28 8.30 -15.44
CA VAL A 7 -6.11 7.43 -15.48
C VAL A 7 -5.64 7.29 -16.93
N ASN A 8 -4.37 7.59 -17.19
CA ASN A 8 -3.79 7.38 -18.51
C ASN A 8 -3.23 5.95 -18.61
N TYR A 9 -3.95 5.07 -19.32
CA TYR A 9 -3.57 3.67 -19.45
C TYR A 9 -2.23 3.45 -20.17
N LYS A 10 -1.85 4.34 -21.11
CA LYS A 10 -0.53 4.25 -21.78
C LYS A 10 0.60 4.51 -20.79
N ALA A 11 0.43 5.50 -19.90
CA ALA A 11 1.39 5.79 -18.85
C ALA A 11 1.48 4.64 -17.83
N VAL A 12 0.36 4.00 -17.50
CA VAL A 12 0.33 2.82 -16.62
C VAL A 12 1.09 1.65 -17.24
N LEU A 13 0.85 1.33 -18.51
CA LEU A 13 1.57 0.28 -19.24
C LEU A 13 3.08 0.55 -19.27
N LEU A 14 3.47 1.79 -19.59
CA LEU A 14 4.88 2.20 -19.62
C LEU A 14 5.53 2.10 -18.23
N ALA A 15 4.83 2.55 -17.18
CA ALA A 15 5.32 2.49 -15.80
C ALA A 15 5.52 1.04 -15.34
N ALA A 16 4.58 0.15 -15.65
CA ALA A 16 4.69 -1.26 -15.32
C ALA A 16 5.84 -1.94 -16.09
N GLY A 17 5.99 -1.65 -17.38
CA GLY A 17 7.12 -2.13 -18.18
C GLY A 17 8.47 -1.64 -17.66
N ALA A 18 8.56 -0.36 -17.29
CA ALA A 18 9.79 0.21 -16.71
C ALA A 18 10.15 -0.45 -15.36
N ALA A 19 9.17 -0.70 -14.50
CA ALA A 19 9.38 -1.39 -13.22
C ALA A 19 9.86 -2.84 -13.42
N LEU A 20 9.31 -3.54 -14.43
CA LEU A 20 9.73 -4.88 -14.81
C LEU A 20 11.19 -4.91 -15.29
N VAL A 21 11.60 -3.94 -16.11
CA VAL A 21 12.97 -3.83 -16.64
C VAL A 21 13.98 -3.52 -15.54
N VAL A 22 13.61 -2.67 -14.58
CA VAL A 22 14.48 -2.35 -13.44
C VAL A 22 14.81 -3.61 -12.65
N GLY A 23 13.87 -4.57 -12.58
CA GLY A 23 14.12 -5.99 -12.29
C GLY A 23 14.83 -6.30 -10.97
N ALA A 24 14.81 -7.56 -10.56
CA ALA A 24 15.76 -7.99 -9.54
C ALA A 24 17.18 -7.96 -10.17
N PRO A 25 18.23 -7.55 -9.42
CA PRO A 25 19.63 -7.61 -9.88
C PRO A 25 19.99 -8.92 -10.59
N GLU A 26 20.92 -8.88 -11.56
CA GLU A 26 21.35 -10.05 -12.36
C GLU A 26 21.62 -11.32 -11.54
N TRP A 27 22.20 -11.18 -10.36
CA TRP A 27 22.51 -12.29 -9.44
C TRP A 27 21.29 -12.87 -8.70
N MET A 28 20.11 -12.27 -8.87
CA MET A 28 18.83 -12.67 -8.30
C MET A 28 17.86 -13.19 -9.37
N LYS A 29 18.19 -13.01 -10.66
CA LYS A 29 17.40 -13.57 -11.76
C LYS A 29 17.67 -15.08 -11.82
N PRO A 30 16.63 -15.92 -11.95
CA PRO A 30 16.84 -17.35 -12.11
C PRO A 30 17.68 -17.62 -13.36
N GLN A 31 18.50 -18.67 -13.31
CA GLN A 31 19.42 -19.08 -14.39
C GLN A 31 18.69 -19.35 -15.72
N SER A 32 17.37 -19.54 -15.67
CA SER A 32 16.46 -19.56 -16.81
C SER A 32 15.30 -18.59 -16.57
N VAL A 33 14.95 -17.79 -17.58
CA VAL A 33 13.80 -16.89 -17.51
C VAL A 33 12.53 -17.71 -17.70
N ASN A 34 11.77 -17.91 -16.62
CA ASN A 34 10.45 -18.54 -16.69
C ASN A 34 9.41 -17.52 -17.22
N PRO A 35 8.74 -17.80 -18.36
CA PRO A 35 7.75 -16.87 -18.92
C PRO A 35 6.62 -16.53 -17.95
N TRP A 36 6.24 -17.46 -17.06
CA TRP A 36 5.17 -17.24 -16.09
C TRP A 36 5.57 -16.27 -14.98
N GLU A 37 6.84 -16.25 -14.59
CA GLU A 37 7.35 -15.28 -13.61
C GLU A 37 7.34 -13.86 -14.16
N VAL A 38 7.77 -13.70 -15.42
CA VAL A 38 7.73 -12.42 -16.11
C VAL A 38 6.29 -11.90 -16.24
N LEU A 39 5.35 -12.78 -16.60
CA LEU A 39 3.93 -12.42 -16.69
C LEU A 39 3.34 -12.06 -15.32
N GLY A 40 3.69 -12.81 -14.27
CA GLY A 40 3.27 -12.52 -12.89
C GLY A 40 3.78 -11.16 -12.40
N GLU A 41 5.07 -10.87 -12.64
CA GLU A 41 5.68 -9.59 -12.28
C GLU A 41 5.11 -8.40 -13.08
N LEU A 42 4.81 -8.62 -14.36
CA LEU A 42 4.11 -7.63 -15.16
C LEU A 42 2.71 -7.35 -14.60
N ALA A 43 1.94 -8.40 -14.29
CA ALA A 43 0.60 -8.26 -13.71
C ALA A 43 0.63 -7.51 -12.36
N ARG A 44 1.59 -7.86 -11.49
CA ARG A 44 1.85 -7.18 -10.22
C ARG A 44 2.18 -5.70 -10.43
N SER A 45 3.10 -5.41 -11.35
CA SER A 45 3.53 -4.05 -11.67
C SER A 45 2.41 -3.21 -12.29
N LEU A 46 1.54 -3.81 -13.11
CA LEU A 46 0.36 -3.16 -13.67
C LEU A 46 -0.64 -2.76 -12.58
N LEU A 47 -0.91 -3.64 -11.62
CA LEU A 47 -1.79 -3.33 -10.49
C LEU A 47 -1.23 -2.18 -9.64
N ILE A 48 0.05 -2.25 -9.28
CA ILE A 48 0.73 -1.19 -8.51
C ILE A 48 0.67 0.15 -9.27
N ALA A 49 1.04 0.15 -10.56
CA ALA A 49 1.03 1.35 -11.39
C ALA A 49 -0.38 1.93 -11.57
N TYR A 50 -1.38 1.08 -11.73
CA TYR A 50 -2.77 1.51 -11.83
C TYR A 50 -3.25 2.17 -10.52
N VAL A 51 -2.95 1.58 -9.37
CA VAL A 51 -3.33 2.16 -8.07
C VAL A 51 -2.61 3.49 -7.82
N PHE A 52 -1.32 3.60 -8.12
CA PHE A 52 -0.62 4.89 -8.06
C PHE A 52 -1.22 5.93 -9.00
N ALA A 53 -1.56 5.56 -10.24
CA ALA A 53 -2.20 6.48 -11.18
C ALA A 53 -3.57 6.95 -10.66
N ARG A 54 -4.37 6.06 -10.05
CA ARG A 54 -5.62 6.42 -9.36
C ARG A 54 -5.37 7.39 -8.20
N PHE A 55 -4.32 7.19 -7.43
CA PHE A 55 -3.96 8.06 -6.31
C PHE A 55 -3.50 9.44 -6.79
N PHE A 56 -2.73 9.52 -7.87
CA PHE A 56 -2.35 10.78 -8.51
C PHE A 56 -3.58 11.59 -8.93
N VAL A 57 -4.54 10.93 -9.59
CA VAL A 57 -5.81 11.55 -10.00
C VAL A 57 -6.60 12.05 -8.77
N ARG A 58 -6.72 11.24 -7.73
CA ARG A 58 -7.53 11.56 -6.53
C ARG A 58 -6.90 12.61 -5.61
N SER A 59 -5.58 12.55 -5.42
CA SER A 59 -4.82 13.48 -4.56
C SER A 59 -4.60 14.85 -5.19
N ARG A 60 -4.78 14.96 -6.52
CA ARG A 60 -4.38 16.13 -7.32
C ARG A 60 -2.90 16.51 -7.14
N ILE A 61 -2.04 15.53 -6.86
CA ILE A 61 -0.58 15.74 -6.88
C ILE A 61 -0.18 16.26 -8.27
N ALA A 62 0.60 17.34 -8.26
CA ALA A 62 0.97 18.09 -9.47
C ALA A 62 2.48 18.33 -9.56
N ASP A 63 3.24 17.82 -8.60
CA ASP A 63 4.65 18.11 -8.41
C ASP A 63 5.43 16.85 -7.99
N TRP A 64 6.73 16.89 -8.27
CA TRP A 64 7.64 15.80 -7.93
C TRP A 64 7.73 15.52 -6.43
N LYS A 65 7.71 16.58 -5.61
CA LYS A 65 7.76 16.42 -4.15
C LYS A 65 6.53 15.64 -3.65
N GLY A 66 5.32 16.03 -4.07
CA GLY A 66 4.10 15.31 -3.72
C GLY A 66 4.13 13.85 -4.20
N ALA A 67 4.61 13.60 -5.41
CA ALA A 67 4.74 12.27 -5.99
C ALA A 67 5.66 11.35 -5.17
N PHE A 68 6.87 11.81 -4.83
CA PHE A 68 7.81 11.03 -4.04
C PHE A 68 7.38 10.85 -2.59
N VAL A 69 6.73 11.85 -2.00
CA VAL A 69 6.12 11.71 -0.65
C VAL A 69 5.04 10.63 -0.65
N LEU A 70 4.21 10.56 -1.70
CA LEU A 70 3.23 9.48 -1.84
C LEU A 70 3.92 8.11 -1.96
N ALA A 71 4.93 7.99 -2.83
CA ALA A 71 5.69 6.76 -3.00
C ALA A 71 6.32 6.27 -1.69
N GLY A 72 7.02 7.16 -0.98
CA GLY A 72 7.67 6.86 0.30
C GLY A 72 6.66 6.53 1.40
N THR A 73 5.51 7.21 1.44
CA THR A 73 4.44 6.90 2.41
C THR A 73 3.87 5.51 2.16
N VAL A 74 3.57 5.19 0.88
CA VAL A 74 3.05 3.86 0.51
C VAL A 74 4.08 2.77 0.82
N TRP A 75 5.32 2.98 0.41
CA TRP A 75 6.40 2.03 0.66
C TRP A 75 6.58 1.76 2.15
N PHE A 76 6.70 2.82 2.95
CA PHE A 76 6.94 2.68 4.39
C PHE A 76 5.72 2.03 5.07
N ALA A 77 4.54 2.61 4.90
CA ALA A 77 3.35 2.20 5.65
C ALA A 77 2.84 0.81 5.27
N PHE A 78 2.99 0.39 4.02
CA PHE A 78 2.47 -0.88 3.54
C PHE A 78 3.59 -1.85 3.28
N GLN A 79 4.49 -1.58 2.33
CA GLN A 79 5.44 -2.60 1.88
C GLN A 79 6.48 -2.97 2.94
N ALA A 80 7.23 -1.99 3.46
CA ALA A 80 8.27 -2.23 4.46
C ALA A 80 7.68 -2.76 5.77
N THR A 81 6.58 -2.17 6.24
CA THR A 81 6.00 -2.58 7.54
C THR A 81 5.26 -3.92 7.46
N ILE A 82 4.67 -4.30 6.31
CA ILE A 82 4.11 -5.65 6.12
C ILE A 82 5.24 -6.68 6.05
N LEU A 83 6.32 -6.42 5.30
CA LEU A 83 7.49 -7.31 5.25
C LEU A 83 8.19 -7.46 6.61
N LEU A 84 8.08 -6.46 7.49
CA LEU A 84 8.60 -6.54 8.84
C LEU A 84 7.95 -7.69 9.64
N GLY A 85 6.71 -8.05 9.32
CA GLY A 85 6.06 -9.24 9.88
C GLY A 85 6.84 -10.52 9.58
N SER A 86 7.34 -10.69 8.36
CA SER A 86 8.18 -11.83 8.00
C SER A 86 9.53 -11.82 8.74
N LEU A 87 10.09 -10.64 9.04
CA LEU A 87 11.30 -10.53 9.87
C LEU A 87 11.03 -11.01 11.30
N LEU A 88 9.91 -10.58 11.88
CA LEU A 88 9.59 -10.81 13.30
C LEU A 88 8.98 -12.19 13.59
N HIS A 89 8.10 -12.68 12.71
CA HIS A 89 7.32 -13.89 12.94
C HIS A 89 7.87 -15.10 12.16
N GLU A 90 8.42 -14.87 10.97
CA GLU A 90 8.90 -15.94 10.08
C GLU A 90 10.44 -16.07 10.11
N GLN A 91 11.10 -15.32 11.02
CA GLN A 91 12.56 -15.31 11.20
C GLN A 91 13.34 -15.09 9.90
N MET A 92 12.79 -14.32 8.97
CA MET A 92 13.46 -13.99 7.72
C MET A 92 14.82 -13.32 8.00
N PRO A 93 15.91 -13.67 7.29
CA PRO A 93 17.18 -12.97 7.44
C PRO A 93 17.03 -11.48 7.10
N PHE A 94 17.64 -10.61 7.90
CA PHE A 94 17.54 -9.16 7.68
C PHE A 94 17.97 -8.73 6.27
N ALA A 95 19.00 -9.37 5.71
CA ALA A 95 19.43 -9.11 4.34
C ALA A 95 18.33 -9.39 3.31
N ALA A 96 17.58 -10.50 3.47
CA ALA A 96 16.46 -10.84 2.60
C ALA A 96 15.30 -9.84 2.76
N TYR A 97 15.01 -9.41 3.99
CA TYR A 97 14.05 -8.33 4.25
C TYR A 97 14.45 -7.03 3.55
N ALA A 98 15.70 -6.57 3.77
CA ALA A 98 16.21 -5.31 3.24
C ALA A 98 16.21 -5.29 1.71
N LEU A 99 16.55 -6.43 1.09
CA LEU A 99 16.54 -6.59 -0.35
C LEU A 99 15.12 -6.50 -0.93
N ARG A 100 14.15 -7.19 -0.33
CA ARG A 100 12.74 -7.14 -0.77
C ARG A 100 12.15 -5.75 -0.58
N ALA A 101 12.37 -5.14 0.59
CA ALA A 101 11.88 -3.80 0.87
C ALA A 101 12.55 -2.77 -0.06
N GLY A 102 13.85 -2.86 -0.28
CA GLY A 102 14.60 -2.00 -1.20
C GLY A 102 14.12 -2.13 -2.64
N TYR A 103 13.91 -3.36 -3.12
CA TYR A 103 13.35 -3.62 -4.44
C TYR A 103 11.96 -2.99 -4.60
N ALA A 104 11.07 -3.20 -3.63
CA ALA A 104 9.73 -2.62 -3.65
C ALA A 104 9.76 -1.08 -3.68
N LEU A 105 10.69 -0.45 -2.96
CA LEU A 105 10.90 1.01 -3.00
C LEU A 105 11.32 1.46 -4.40
N VAL A 106 12.34 0.83 -4.98
CA VAL A 106 12.85 1.19 -6.30
C VAL A 106 11.75 1.06 -7.35
N SER A 107 11.00 -0.05 -7.37
CA SER A 107 9.87 -0.23 -8.29
C SER A 107 8.82 0.87 -8.11
N ALA A 108 8.45 1.21 -6.87
CA ALA A 108 7.49 2.27 -6.60
C ALA A 108 7.97 3.64 -7.11
N LEU A 109 9.26 3.96 -6.88
CA LEU A 109 9.88 5.21 -7.35
C LEU A 109 9.92 5.29 -8.87
N VAL A 110 10.25 4.19 -9.57
CA VAL A 110 10.24 4.12 -11.04
C VAL A 110 8.83 4.34 -11.58
N ILE A 111 7.84 3.64 -11.02
CA ILE A 111 6.43 3.78 -11.43
C ILE A 111 5.99 5.24 -11.28
N VAL A 112 6.26 5.82 -10.10
CA VAL A 112 5.92 7.22 -9.79
C VAL A 112 6.67 8.20 -10.68
N ALA A 113 7.93 7.91 -11.05
CA ALA A 113 8.71 8.69 -11.99
C ALA A 113 8.07 8.71 -13.38
N VAL A 114 7.70 7.54 -13.92
CA VAL A 114 7.08 7.44 -15.24
C VAL A 114 5.70 8.10 -15.26
N LEU A 115 4.86 7.84 -14.25
CA LEU A 115 3.54 8.47 -14.15
C LEU A 115 3.64 9.99 -13.99
N GLY A 116 4.56 10.47 -13.15
CA GLY A 116 4.81 11.90 -12.94
C GLY A 116 5.32 12.59 -14.21
N ALA A 117 6.28 11.99 -14.92
CA ALA A 117 6.80 12.54 -16.16
C ALA A 117 5.71 12.69 -17.23
N TRP A 118 4.76 11.76 -17.28
CA TRP A 118 3.63 11.83 -18.18
C TRP A 118 2.61 12.90 -17.74
N GLN A 119 2.19 12.85 -16.47
CA GLN A 119 1.11 13.70 -15.93
C GLN A 119 1.51 15.17 -15.79
N PHE A 120 2.75 15.46 -15.39
CA PHE A 120 3.20 16.83 -15.16
C PHE A 120 3.54 17.56 -16.45
N ARG A 121 3.99 16.84 -17.50
CA ARG A 121 4.22 17.43 -18.84
C ARG A 121 2.93 17.90 -19.53
N GLN A 122 1.80 17.27 -19.23
CA GLN A 122 0.52 17.56 -19.89
C GLN A 122 -0.25 18.72 -19.25
N ARG A 123 0.23 19.29 -18.15
CA ARG A 123 -0.43 20.44 -17.53
C ARG A 123 0.17 21.73 -18.11
N PRO A 124 -0.66 22.63 -18.67
CA PRO A 124 -0.20 23.97 -19.00
C PRO A 124 0.34 24.64 -17.73
N ASP A 125 1.33 25.51 -17.90
CA ASP A 125 2.12 26.10 -16.81
C ASP A 125 1.24 26.96 -15.88
N GLU A 126 0.58 26.32 -14.90
CA GLU A 126 -0.25 26.97 -13.87
C GLU A 126 0.57 27.97 -13.02
N SER A 127 1.90 27.90 -13.10
CA SER A 127 2.81 28.85 -12.49
C SER A 127 2.62 30.28 -13.03
N VAL A 128 2.20 30.44 -14.28
CA VAL A 128 1.95 31.77 -14.88
C VAL A 128 0.59 32.32 -14.46
N ALA A 129 -0.46 31.48 -14.45
CA ALA A 129 -1.81 31.89 -14.07
C ALA A 129 -1.99 32.15 -12.56
N SER A 130 -1.31 31.39 -11.70
CA SER A 130 -1.36 31.59 -10.24
C SER A 130 -0.43 32.72 -9.74
N ARG A 131 0.67 33.03 -10.46
CA ARG A 131 1.46 34.24 -10.18
C ARG A 131 0.70 35.53 -10.50
N ALA A 132 -0.19 35.49 -11.49
CA ALA A 132 -1.05 36.62 -11.84
C ALA A 132 -2.19 36.87 -10.82
N SER A 133 -2.51 35.87 -10.00
CA SER A 133 -3.57 35.93 -8.98
C SER A 133 -2.97 35.62 -7.61
N GLY A 134 -2.32 36.62 -7.00
CA GLY A 134 -1.65 36.48 -5.70
C GLY A 134 -2.55 35.81 -4.63
N PRO A 135 -2.00 35.04 -3.69
CA PRO A 135 -2.78 34.27 -2.74
C PRO A 135 -3.60 35.19 -1.83
N THR A 136 -4.92 35.19 -1.96
CA THR A 136 -5.80 35.83 -0.99
C THR A 136 -5.67 35.15 0.37
N ARG A 137 -5.74 35.93 1.46
CA ARG A 137 -5.59 35.44 2.85
C ARG A 137 -6.51 34.26 3.17
N GLU A 138 -7.72 34.24 2.61
CA GLU A 138 -8.69 33.14 2.75
C GLU A 138 -8.23 31.86 2.04
N THR A 139 -7.68 31.96 0.82
CA THR A 139 -7.14 30.80 0.09
C THR A 139 -5.95 30.18 0.83
N GLY A 140 -5.09 31.02 1.43
CA GLY A 140 -3.99 30.56 2.27
C GLY A 140 -4.43 29.94 3.60
N ALA A 141 -5.57 30.33 4.15
CA ALA A 141 -6.13 29.76 5.38
C ALA A 141 -6.87 28.42 5.10
N LEU A 142 -7.67 28.36 4.03
CA LEU A 142 -8.39 27.16 3.60
C LEU A 142 -7.44 26.08 3.05
N ALA A 143 -6.32 26.47 2.42
CA ALA A 143 -5.27 25.53 2.01
C ALA A 143 -4.48 24.95 3.20
N ARG A 144 -4.45 25.63 4.34
CA ARG A 144 -3.77 25.19 5.57
C ARG A 144 -4.64 24.31 6.48
N ALA A 145 -5.96 24.33 6.31
CA ALA A 145 -6.87 23.49 7.07
C ALA A 145 -6.96 22.08 6.46
N GLU A 146 -5.89 21.27 6.56
CA GLU A 146 -6.08 19.82 6.42
C GLU A 146 -6.97 19.36 7.59
N PRO A 147 -8.06 18.61 7.33
CA PRO A 147 -8.88 18.06 8.41
C PRO A 147 -8.00 17.28 9.36
N GLY A 148 -7.97 17.69 10.63
CA GLY A 148 -7.13 17.06 11.64
C GLY A 148 -7.37 15.55 11.73
N ILE A 149 -6.29 14.78 11.85
CA ILE A 149 -6.37 13.31 11.95
C ILE A 149 -6.90 12.94 13.33
N ASN A 150 -7.96 12.13 13.39
CA ASN A 150 -8.50 11.65 14.65
C ASN A 150 -7.63 10.50 15.20
N ILE A 151 -6.68 10.84 16.08
CA ILE A 151 -5.75 9.87 16.67
C ILE A 151 -6.45 8.79 17.49
N LYS A 152 -7.59 9.09 18.11
CA LYS A 152 -8.39 8.08 18.83
C LYS A 152 -8.96 7.04 17.86
N ALA A 153 -9.43 7.46 16.69
CA ALA A 153 -9.88 6.54 15.64
C ALA A 153 -8.74 5.66 15.11
N VAL A 154 -7.55 6.24 14.94
CA VAL A 154 -6.33 5.51 14.52
C VAL A 154 -5.95 4.44 15.56
N ALA A 155 -5.94 4.80 16.84
CA ALA A 155 -5.63 3.85 17.91
C ALA A 155 -6.67 2.71 17.98
N LEU A 156 -7.97 3.03 17.89
CA LEU A 156 -9.04 2.04 17.87
C LEU A 156 -8.93 1.11 16.65
N ALA A 157 -8.64 1.66 15.47
CA ALA A 157 -8.45 0.89 14.25
C ALA A 157 -7.25 -0.07 14.35
N ALA A 158 -6.15 0.38 14.98
CA ALA A 158 -4.97 -0.46 15.20
C ALA A 158 -5.28 -1.65 16.13
N VAL A 159 -6.01 -1.40 17.23
CA VAL A 159 -6.44 -2.48 18.15
C VAL A 159 -7.41 -3.43 17.44
N ALA A 160 -8.34 -2.92 16.64
CA ALA A 160 -9.29 -3.75 15.91
C ALA A 160 -8.59 -4.68 14.90
N ALA A 161 -7.52 -4.24 14.24
CA ALA A 161 -6.73 -5.07 13.35
C ALA A 161 -6.07 -6.26 14.08
N ILE A 162 -5.59 -6.06 15.32
CA ILE A 162 -5.07 -7.17 16.14
C ILE A 162 -6.16 -8.19 16.44
N VAL A 163 -7.36 -7.72 16.81
CA VAL A 163 -8.50 -8.60 17.07
C VAL A 163 -8.88 -9.39 15.82
N VAL A 164 -8.89 -8.75 14.65
CA VAL A 164 -9.11 -9.43 13.37
C VAL A 164 -8.05 -10.49 13.12
N GLY A 165 -6.76 -10.19 13.33
CA GLY A 165 -5.70 -11.18 13.17
C GLY A 165 -5.82 -12.37 14.13
N ALA A 166 -6.12 -12.11 15.40
CA ALA A 166 -6.33 -13.15 16.40
C ALA A 166 -7.49 -14.07 16.03
N LEU A 167 -8.61 -13.51 15.53
CA LEU A 167 -9.74 -14.31 15.04
C LEU A 167 -9.39 -15.06 13.75
N TRP A 168 -8.72 -14.41 12.78
CA TRP A 168 -8.40 -14.96 11.46
C TRP A 168 -7.55 -16.23 11.54
N TYR A 169 -6.52 -16.21 12.41
CA TYR A 169 -5.62 -17.34 12.62
C TYR A 169 -6.04 -18.22 13.82
N SER A 170 -7.25 -18.04 14.35
CA SER A 170 -7.80 -18.94 15.37
C SER A 170 -8.25 -20.28 14.76
N PRO A 171 -8.45 -21.32 15.59
CA PRO A 171 -9.05 -22.58 15.14
C PRO A 171 -10.47 -22.44 14.57
N LEU A 172 -11.16 -21.32 14.84
CA LEU A 172 -12.52 -21.06 14.34
C LEU A 172 -12.55 -20.64 12.87
N LEU A 173 -11.46 -20.03 12.37
CA LEU A 173 -11.35 -19.54 11.00
C LEU A 173 -10.26 -20.31 10.25
N PHE A 174 -9.15 -19.65 9.89
CA PHE A 174 -8.14 -20.19 8.99
C PHE A 174 -6.89 -20.71 9.71
N GLY A 175 -6.86 -20.73 11.05
CA GLY A 175 -5.69 -21.13 11.82
C GLY A 175 -5.22 -22.57 11.52
N ALA A 176 -6.15 -23.52 11.40
CA ALA A 176 -5.82 -24.91 11.09
C ALA A 176 -5.23 -25.06 9.68
N ALA A 177 -5.86 -24.46 8.68
CA ALA A 177 -5.38 -24.48 7.30
C ALA A 177 -4.03 -23.76 7.14
N TRP A 178 -3.82 -22.66 7.86
CA TRP A 178 -2.53 -21.96 7.90
C TRP A 178 -1.43 -22.83 8.49
N ALA A 179 -1.69 -23.50 9.61
CA ALA A 179 -0.70 -24.36 10.28
C ALA A 179 -0.30 -25.57 9.42
N GLU A 180 -1.24 -26.15 8.67
CA GLU A 180 -0.96 -27.24 7.72
C GLU A 180 -0.08 -26.78 6.55
N LEU A 181 -0.32 -25.57 6.05
CA LEU A 181 0.35 -25.02 4.87
C LEU A 181 1.66 -24.27 5.19
N ASN A 182 1.94 -24.01 6.46
CA ASN A 182 3.11 -23.25 6.88
C ASN A 182 4.05 -24.12 7.72
N PRO A 183 5.08 -24.74 7.12
CA PRO A 183 6.04 -25.61 7.84
C PRO A 183 6.80 -24.90 8.96
N SER A 184 6.87 -23.56 8.92
CA SER A 184 7.50 -22.74 9.97
C SER A 184 6.55 -22.35 11.10
N ALA A 185 5.24 -22.58 10.94
CA ALA A 185 4.28 -22.45 12.02
C ALA A 185 4.56 -23.59 13.02
N GLY A 186 5.21 -23.25 14.14
CA GLY A 186 5.31 -24.18 15.26
C GLY A 186 3.93 -24.78 15.58
N ALA A 187 3.88 -26.10 15.79
CA ALA A 187 2.65 -26.84 16.06
C ALA A 187 1.77 -26.07 17.08
N GLY A 188 0.51 -25.87 16.72
CA GLY A 188 -0.41 -24.94 17.36
C GLY A 188 -0.30 -24.88 18.89
N GLY A 189 -0.15 -23.67 19.42
CA GLY A 189 -0.19 -23.41 20.86
C GLY A 189 0.99 -22.61 21.44
N ALA A 190 2.00 -22.26 20.63
CA ALA A 190 3.05 -21.36 21.11
C ALA A 190 2.45 -19.98 21.46
N LYS A 191 2.61 -19.55 22.72
CA LYS A 191 2.21 -18.21 23.17
C LYS A 191 2.81 -17.17 22.24
N VAL A 192 1.98 -16.34 21.60
CA VAL A 192 2.46 -15.21 20.80
C VAL A 192 3.30 -14.31 21.70
N PRO A 193 4.59 -14.06 21.39
CA PRO A 193 5.42 -13.22 22.23
C PRO A 193 4.83 -11.82 22.34
N PRO A 194 4.90 -11.16 23.53
CA PRO A 194 4.42 -9.79 23.69
C PRO A 194 5.03 -8.80 22.68
N ALA A 195 6.30 -9.00 22.31
CA ALA A 195 6.99 -8.20 21.30
C ALA A 195 6.34 -8.32 19.90
N ALA A 196 5.82 -9.48 19.56
CA ALA A 196 5.12 -9.73 18.30
C ALA A 196 3.77 -9.00 18.26
N VAL A 197 3.01 -9.04 19.37
CA VAL A 197 1.77 -8.28 19.52
C VAL A 197 2.02 -6.77 19.44
N LEU A 198 3.08 -6.29 20.11
CA LEU A 198 3.47 -4.88 20.05
C LEU A 198 3.90 -4.46 18.63
N GLY A 199 4.68 -5.29 17.94
CA GLY A 199 5.08 -5.06 16.55
C GLY A 199 3.87 -4.94 15.62
N GLU A 200 2.88 -5.83 15.79
CA GLU A 200 1.64 -5.81 15.04
C GLU A 200 0.77 -4.57 15.35
N LEU A 201 0.73 -4.14 16.62
CA LEU A 201 0.06 -2.90 17.03
C LEU A 201 0.69 -1.68 16.36
N VAL A 202 2.02 -1.59 16.38
CA VAL A 202 2.78 -0.50 15.76
C VAL A 202 2.54 -0.51 14.25
N ARG A 203 2.63 -1.67 13.60
CA ARG A 203 2.36 -1.82 12.16
C ARG A 203 0.95 -1.35 11.81
N SER A 204 -0.05 -1.85 12.52
CA SER A 204 -1.45 -1.49 12.29
C SER A 204 -1.73 -0.02 12.56
N GLY A 205 -1.05 0.59 13.54
CA GLY A 205 -1.09 2.02 13.81
C GLY A 205 -0.51 2.87 12.65
N ILE A 206 0.64 2.46 12.10
CA ILE A 206 1.26 3.13 10.94
C ILE A 206 0.32 3.06 9.72
N VAL A 207 -0.23 1.87 9.44
CA VAL A 207 -1.19 1.65 8.34
C VAL A 207 -2.44 2.50 8.54
N ALA A 208 -3.04 2.48 9.72
CA ALA A 208 -4.25 3.26 10.04
C ALA A 208 -3.99 4.77 9.91
N TYR A 209 -2.84 5.26 10.38
CA TYR A 209 -2.46 6.66 10.23
C TYR A 209 -2.27 7.04 8.76
N ALA A 210 -1.59 6.23 7.96
CA ALA A 210 -1.40 6.46 6.54
C ALA A 210 -2.74 6.49 5.77
N LEU A 211 -3.65 5.54 6.06
CA LEU A 211 -4.99 5.51 5.49
C LEU A 211 -5.83 6.74 5.89
N ALA A 212 -5.73 7.19 7.15
CA ALA A 212 -6.39 8.41 7.60
C ALA A 212 -5.89 9.65 6.83
N ARG A 213 -4.57 9.74 6.60
CA ARG A 213 -3.94 10.78 5.76
C ARG A 213 -4.41 10.72 4.32
N PHE A 214 -4.43 9.54 3.71
CA PHE A 214 -4.91 9.38 2.33
C PHE A 214 -6.38 9.78 2.20
N ALA A 215 -7.24 9.35 3.13
CA ALA A 215 -8.63 9.77 3.13
C ALA A 215 -8.78 11.30 3.25
N ALA A 216 -7.90 11.98 4.01
CA ALA A 216 -7.95 13.43 4.17
C ALA A 216 -7.48 14.12 2.89
N ARG A 217 -6.34 13.68 2.35
CA ARG A 217 -5.73 14.24 1.13
C ARG A 217 -6.61 14.04 -0.10
N PHE A 218 -7.29 12.90 -0.19
CA PHE A 218 -8.20 12.56 -1.29
C PHE A 218 -9.61 13.15 -1.10
N ARG A 219 -9.83 13.89 -0.01
CA ARG A 219 -11.12 14.54 0.33
C ARG A 219 -12.29 13.54 0.35
N ILE A 220 -12.05 12.34 0.87
CA ILE A 220 -13.08 11.30 1.00
C ILE A 220 -13.97 11.64 2.19
N SER A 221 -15.21 12.08 1.96
CA SER A 221 -16.11 12.52 3.04
C SER A 221 -17.04 11.44 3.56
N ASP A 222 -17.16 10.31 2.87
CA ASP A 222 -18.12 9.26 3.17
C ASP A 222 -17.46 7.92 3.56
N TRP A 223 -18.20 7.13 4.33
CA TRP A 223 -17.75 5.82 4.82
C TRP A 223 -17.47 4.81 3.69
N LYS A 224 -18.27 4.81 2.62
CA LYS A 224 -18.07 3.88 1.49
C LYS A 224 -16.77 4.21 0.77
N GLY A 225 -16.50 5.50 0.57
CA GLY A 225 -15.26 5.99 -0.02
C GLY A 225 -14.02 5.61 0.80
N THR A 226 -14.09 5.65 2.13
CA THR A 226 -12.98 5.21 2.98
C THR A 226 -12.75 3.71 2.89
N VAL A 227 -13.81 2.90 2.90
CA VAL A 227 -13.70 1.44 2.74
C VAL A 227 -13.12 1.08 1.36
N LEU A 228 -13.57 1.75 0.30
CA LEU A 228 -13.00 1.58 -1.04
C LEU A 228 -11.52 1.96 -1.10
N LEU A 229 -11.08 2.97 -0.35
CA LEU A 229 -9.66 3.30 -0.23
C LEU A 229 -8.87 2.11 0.35
N GLY A 230 -9.38 1.45 1.39
CA GLY A 230 -8.78 0.23 1.94
C GLY A 230 -8.67 -0.87 0.89
N GLY A 231 -9.73 -1.13 0.14
CA GLY A 231 -9.69 -2.10 -0.97
C GLY A 231 -8.63 -1.77 -2.04
N TRP A 232 -8.45 -0.49 -2.38
CA TRP A 232 -7.44 -0.06 -3.36
C TRP A 232 -6.01 -0.22 -2.85
N VAL A 233 -5.77 0.11 -1.59
CA VAL A 233 -4.45 -0.05 -0.95
C VAL A 233 -4.10 -1.53 -0.84
N TRP A 234 -5.07 -2.36 -0.44
CA TRP A 234 -4.89 -3.80 -0.36
C TRP A 234 -4.51 -4.38 -1.71
N LEU A 235 -5.30 -4.08 -2.74
CA LEU A 235 -5.09 -4.58 -4.10
C LEU A 235 -3.75 -4.10 -4.66
N GLY A 236 -3.40 -2.83 -4.42
CA GLY A 236 -2.20 -2.21 -4.97
C GLY A 236 -0.93 -2.64 -4.28
N PHE A 237 -0.94 -2.86 -2.97
CA PHE A 237 0.29 -2.92 -2.18
C PHE A 237 0.40 -4.12 -1.23
N HIS A 238 -0.70 -4.64 -0.70
CA HIS A 238 -0.65 -5.77 0.23
C HIS A 238 -0.74 -7.10 -0.52
N ALA A 239 -1.79 -7.28 -1.32
CA ALA A 239 -2.01 -8.50 -2.09
C ALA A 239 -0.90 -8.71 -3.13
N THR A 240 -0.44 -7.64 -3.78
CA THR A 240 0.67 -7.69 -4.73
C THR A 240 2.02 -7.98 -4.07
N LEU A 241 2.24 -7.53 -2.83
CA LEU A 241 3.46 -7.81 -2.09
C LEU A 241 3.57 -9.30 -1.73
N ILE A 242 2.48 -9.93 -1.30
CA ILE A 242 2.46 -11.37 -1.00
C ILE A 242 2.50 -12.19 -2.31
N LEU A 243 1.90 -11.68 -3.39
CA LEU A 243 1.93 -12.33 -4.71
C LEU A 243 3.36 -12.58 -5.20
N PHE A 244 4.32 -11.73 -4.81
CA PHE A 244 5.74 -11.97 -5.07
C PHE A 244 6.21 -13.36 -4.61
N SER A 245 5.76 -13.82 -3.43
CA SER A 245 6.11 -15.14 -2.90
C SER A 245 5.44 -16.29 -3.64
N VAL A 246 4.28 -16.08 -4.24
CA VAL A 246 3.67 -17.08 -5.15
C VAL A 246 4.51 -17.21 -6.41
N ILE A 247 4.96 -16.09 -6.96
CA ILE A 247 5.70 -16.05 -8.22
C ILE A 247 7.12 -16.60 -8.07
N HIS A 248 7.84 -16.25 -6.99
CA HIS A 248 9.28 -16.51 -6.88
C HIS A 248 9.67 -17.52 -5.80
N GLN A 249 8.73 -17.96 -4.97
CA GLN A 249 9.05 -18.70 -3.73
C GLN A 249 8.13 -19.90 -3.52
N ASP A 250 7.48 -20.34 -4.60
CA ASP A 250 6.59 -21.51 -4.61
C ASP A 250 5.54 -21.49 -3.49
N MET A 251 5.11 -20.29 -3.05
CA MET A 251 4.08 -20.17 -2.03
C MET A 251 2.77 -20.76 -2.57
N PRO A 252 2.17 -21.75 -1.88
CA PRO A 252 0.89 -22.31 -2.33
C PRO A 252 -0.19 -21.24 -2.42
N LEU A 253 -1.00 -21.26 -3.49
CA LEU A 253 -2.10 -20.29 -3.69
C LEU A 253 -3.10 -20.26 -2.52
N LYS A 254 -3.29 -21.38 -1.82
CA LYS A 254 -4.11 -21.43 -0.60
C LYS A 254 -3.51 -20.59 0.53
N LEU A 255 -2.19 -20.68 0.73
CA LEU A 255 -1.48 -19.89 1.73
C LEU A 255 -1.50 -18.40 1.37
N TYR A 256 -1.30 -18.08 0.08
CA TYR A 256 -1.49 -16.73 -0.44
C TYR A 256 -2.89 -16.19 -0.12
N ALA A 257 -3.95 -16.96 -0.39
CA ALA A 257 -5.32 -16.53 -0.13
C ALA A 257 -5.58 -16.26 1.36
N ILE A 258 -5.00 -17.06 2.27
CA ILE A 258 -5.10 -16.84 3.72
C ILE A 258 -4.42 -15.52 4.11
N HIS A 259 -3.19 -15.27 3.66
CA HIS A 259 -2.44 -14.06 3.99
C HIS A 259 -3.05 -12.80 3.34
N ALA A 260 -3.37 -12.87 2.05
CA ALA A 260 -3.98 -11.77 1.33
C ALA A 260 -5.39 -11.46 1.84
N GLY A 261 -6.17 -12.49 2.21
CA GLY A 261 -7.48 -12.34 2.82
C GLY A 261 -7.42 -11.68 4.20
N HIS A 262 -6.48 -12.09 5.05
CA HIS A 262 -6.20 -11.42 6.32
C HIS A 262 -5.85 -9.94 6.11
N GLY A 263 -4.98 -9.66 5.14
CA GLY A 263 -4.63 -8.31 4.75
C GLY A 263 -5.83 -7.47 4.34
N LEU A 264 -6.73 -8.04 3.54
CA LEU A 264 -7.97 -7.38 3.13
C LEU A 264 -8.87 -7.08 4.34
N ALA A 265 -9.09 -8.07 5.20
CA ALA A 265 -9.94 -7.91 6.39
C ALA A 265 -9.41 -6.78 7.29
N ASN A 266 -8.09 -6.70 7.49
CA ASN A 266 -7.45 -5.63 8.26
C ASN A 266 -7.63 -4.26 7.63
N GLU A 267 -7.40 -4.13 6.32
CA GLU A 267 -7.54 -2.83 5.66
C GLU A 267 -9.01 -2.36 5.62
N LEU A 268 -9.96 -3.28 5.46
CA LEU A 268 -11.39 -2.97 5.52
C LEU A 268 -11.83 -2.56 6.93
N VAL A 269 -11.43 -3.29 7.98
CA VAL A 269 -11.82 -2.90 9.36
C VAL A 269 -11.22 -1.55 9.75
N ILE A 270 -9.95 -1.32 9.41
CA ILE A 270 -9.27 -0.06 9.69
C ILE A 270 -9.99 1.09 9.00
N THR A 271 -10.23 0.96 7.68
CA THR A 271 -10.88 2.03 6.92
C THR A 271 -12.35 2.23 7.27
N ALA A 272 -13.06 1.17 7.69
CA ALA A 272 -14.43 1.29 8.18
C ALA A 272 -14.49 2.11 9.49
N ILE A 273 -13.58 1.85 10.44
CA ILE A 273 -13.50 2.61 11.69
C ILE A 273 -13.14 4.07 11.42
N LEU A 274 -12.12 4.31 10.60
CA LEU A 274 -11.72 5.67 10.21
C LEU A 274 -12.85 6.42 9.50
N GLY A 275 -13.59 5.74 8.63
CA GLY A 275 -14.77 6.29 7.95
C GLY A 275 -15.90 6.64 8.89
N ALA A 276 -16.19 5.78 9.87
CA ALA A 276 -17.26 6.01 10.85
C ALA A 276 -16.96 7.18 11.80
N TRP A 277 -15.67 7.45 12.05
CA TRP A 277 -15.21 8.53 12.92
C TRP A 277 -14.91 9.83 12.19
N ARG A 278 -15.09 9.88 10.86
CA ARG A 278 -15.06 11.15 10.13
C ARG A 278 -16.32 11.94 10.43
N ARG A 279 -16.14 13.16 10.92
CA ARG A 279 -17.25 14.12 11.00
C ARG A 279 -17.77 14.33 9.58
N LYS A 280 -19.09 14.21 9.40
CA LYS A 280 -19.75 14.65 8.18
C LYS A 280 -19.45 16.16 8.05
N ALA A 281 -18.73 16.53 7.00
CA ALA A 281 -18.50 17.92 6.65
C ALA A 281 -19.76 18.52 6.05
#